data_AF-A0A9W8TCM1-F1
#
_entry.id   AF-A0A9W8TCM1-F1
#
_cell.length_a   1.000
_cell.length_b   1.000
_cell.length_c   1.000
_cell.angle_alpha   90.00
_cell.angle_beta   90.00
_cell.angle_gamma   90.00
#
_symmetry.space_group_name_H-M   'P 1'
#
loop_
_entity.id
_entity.type
_entity.pdbx_description
1 polymer ?
#
loop_
_entity_poly.entity_id
_entity_poly.type
_entity_poly.pdbx_seq_one_letter_code
_entity_poly.pdbx_strand_id
1 'polypeptide(L)'
;MVYTGPGFFDGLHNFPGTHWSWQLNMGITFGKKCGLENALEVAKIVVDNATDKLENFKIGNEPGLMALFKHRSEGYSLKEYVNEWNQYATKAAKHVLRHNKYGLEKKRFFQGSHVAGTIEPEWSIEEALQDGLDRNGFFKSVSYHQYAARNEPWVRLQNS
;
A
#
# COMPACT_ATOMS: atom_id res chain seq x y z
N MET A 1 -5.74 -11.16 -14.63
CA MET A 1 -5.13 -12.47 -14.35
C MET A 1 -4.34 -12.32 -13.07
N VAL A 2 -4.73 -13.04 -12.02
CA VAL A 2 -3.98 -13.09 -10.76
C VAL A 2 -2.83 -14.06 -10.92
N TYR A 3 -1.60 -13.59 -10.72
CA TYR A 3 -0.37 -14.39 -10.89
C TYR A 3 0.06 -15.10 -9.60
N THR A 4 -0.50 -14.73 -8.45
CA THR A 4 -0.24 -15.37 -7.17
C THR A 4 -1.20 -16.54 -6.95
N GLY A 5 -0.67 -17.74 -6.76
CA GLY A 5 -1.48 -18.95 -6.56
C GLY A 5 -2.22 -18.97 -5.20
N PRO A 6 -3.28 -19.79 -5.06
CA PRO A 6 -4.11 -19.85 -3.86
C PRO A 6 -3.33 -20.21 -2.59
N GLY A 7 -2.34 -21.12 -2.69
CA GLY A 7 -1.52 -21.54 -1.55
C GLY A 7 -0.75 -20.42 -0.85
N PHE A 8 -0.48 -19.31 -1.54
CA PHE A 8 0.06 -18.12 -0.89
C PHE A 8 -0.94 -17.50 0.09
N PHE A 9 -2.21 -17.39 -0.30
CA PHE A 9 -3.28 -16.81 0.52
C PHE A 9 -3.71 -17.76 1.64
N ASP A 10 -3.58 -19.07 1.44
CA ASP A 10 -3.78 -20.05 2.51
C ASP A 10 -2.85 -19.81 3.70
N GLY A 11 -1.67 -19.22 3.45
CA GLY A 11 -0.73 -18.82 4.48
C GLY A 11 -1.28 -17.83 5.51
N LEU A 12 -2.31 -17.06 5.18
CA LEU A 12 -2.98 -16.14 6.11
C LEU A 12 -3.68 -16.88 7.26
N HIS A 13 -4.02 -18.17 7.06
CA HIS A 13 -4.67 -19.02 8.07
C HIS A 13 -3.67 -19.68 9.04
N ASN A 14 -2.38 -19.71 8.68
CA ASN A 14 -1.35 -20.38 9.49
C ASN A 14 -0.99 -19.62 10.78
N PHE A 15 -1.46 -18.38 10.93
CA PHE A 15 -1.22 -17.55 12.12
C PHE A 15 -2.57 -17.17 12.78
N PRO A 16 -3.16 -18.07 13.58
CA PRO A 16 -4.42 -17.80 14.25
C PRO A 16 -4.32 -16.56 15.15
N GLY A 17 -5.33 -15.70 15.08
CA GLY A 17 -5.39 -14.44 15.83
C GLY A 17 -4.55 -13.29 15.27
N THR A 18 -3.76 -13.51 14.21
CA THR A 18 -2.98 -12.44 13.58
C THR A 18 -3.88 -11.54 12.72
N HIS A 19 -3.72 -10.24 12.92
CA HIS A 19 -4.32 -9.20 12.09
C HIS A 19 -3.39 -8.83 10.93
N TRP A 20 -3.96 -8.55 9.77
CA TRP A 20 -3.23 -8.34 8.52
C TRP A 20 -3.41 -6.92 8.00
N SER A 21 -2.34 -6.33 7.50
CA SER A 21 -2.39 -5.16 6.62
C SER A 21 -1.89 -5.60 5.25
N TRP A 22 -2.63 -5.29 4.18
CA TRP A 22 -2.31 -5.80 2.85
C TRP A 22 -2.01 -4.69 1.86
N GLN A 23 -0.95 -4.85 1.07
CA GLN A 23 -0.57 -3.86 0.06
C GLN A 23 -1.19 -4.16 -1.31
N LEU A 24 -1.87 -3.16 -1.86
CA LEU A 24 -2.28 -3.13 -3.25
C LEU A 24 -1.07 -2.79 -4.13
N ASN A 25 -0.79 -3.67 -5.09
CA ASN A 25 0.33 -3.49 -6.00
C ASN A 25 0.06 -2.31 -6.96
N MET A 26 0.75 -1.20 -6.71
CA MET A 26 0.71 0.01 -7.53
C MET A 26 2.05 0.32 -8.19
N GLY A 27 3.18 -0.10 -7.61
CA GLY A 27 4.53 0.30 -8.02
C GLY A 27 4.80 0.04 -9.51
N ILE A 28 5.03 -1.20 -9.90
CA ILE A 28 5.38 -1.53 -11.30
C ILE A 28 4.17 -1.66 -12.23
N THR A 29 2.94 -1.59 -11.71
CA THR A 29 1.70 -1.94 -12.43
C THR A 29 0.78 -0.75 -12.69
N PHE A 30 1.01 0.41 -12.07
CA PHE A 30 0.21 1.59 -12.34
C PHE A 30 0.25 1.99 -13.82
N GLY A 31 -0.90 2.37 -14.37
CA GLY A 31 -1.05 2.73 -15.79
C GLY A 31 -0.87 1.56 -16.78
N LYS A 32 -0.39 0.39 -16.33
CA LYS A 32 -0.24 -0.79 -17.19
C LYS A 32 -1.58 -1.49 -17.39
N LYS A 33 -1.74 -2.10 -18.57
CA LYS A 33 -2.91 -2.92 -18.91
C LYS A 33 -3.14 -3.97 -17.82
N CYS A 34 -4.36 -4.02 -17.29
CA CYS A 34 -4.79 -4.94 -16.23
C CYS A 34 -4.09 -4.77 -14.85
N GLY A 35 -3.27 -3.73 -14.65
CA GLY A 35 -2.52 -3.54 -13.40
C GLY A 35 -3.43 -3.29 -12.20
N LEU A 36 -4.31 -2.30 -12.32
CA LEU A 36 -5.31 -1.98 -11.29
C LEU A 36 -6.31 -3.13 -11.11
N GLU A 37 -6.83 -3.68 -12.21
CA GLU A 37 -7.80 -4.78 -12.17
C GLU A 37 -7.23 -5.99 -11.43
N ASN A 38 -5.95 -6.32 -11.67
CA ASN A 38 -5.25 -7.37 -10.95
C ASN A 38 -5.11 -7.05 -9.46
N ALA A 39 -4.72 -5.82 -9.10
CA ALA A 39 -4.60 -5.40 -7.70
C ALA A 39 -5.95 -5.52 -6.96
N LEU A 40 -7.05 -5.15 -7.62
CA LEU A 40 -8.40 -5.28 -7.05
C LEU A 40 -8.84 -6.73 -6.91
N GLU A 41 -8.49 -7.61 -7.85
CA GLU A 41 -8.84 -9.03 -7.77
C GLU A 41 -8.07 -9.72 -6.64
N VAL A 42 -6.76 -9.44 -6.50
CA VAL A 42 -5.98 -9.89 -5.35
C VAL A 42 -6.58 -9.37 -4.03
N ALA A 43 -7.01 -8.11 -3.98
CA ALA A 43 -7.62 -7.54 -2.79
C ALA A 43 -8.91 -8.27 -2.36
N LYS A 44 -9.74 -8.75 -3.31
CA LYS A 44 -10.91 -9.57 -2.99
C LYS A 44 -10.51 -10.91 -2.37
N ILE A 45 -9.54 -11.59 -2.97
CA ILE A 45 -9.01 -12.86 -2.46
C ILE A 45 -8.49 -12.67 -1.03
N VAL A 46 -7.78 -11.57 -0.77
CA VAL A 46 -7.28 -11.24 0.58
C VAL A 46 -8.42 -10.97 1.55
N VAL A 47 -9.45 -10.21 1.15
CA VAL A 47 -10.63 -10.00 2.01
C VAL A 47 -11.30 -11.32 2.36
N ASP A 48 -11.43 -12.23 1.41
CA ASP A 48 -12.07 -13.53 1.64
C ASP A 48 -11.22 -14.48 2.53
N ASN A 49 -9.90 -14.32 2.54
CA ASN A 49 -8.98 -15.13 3.36
C ASN A 49 -8.67 -14.53 4.73
N ALA A 50 -8.46 -13.22 4.81
CA ALA A 50 -8.18 -12.52 6.07
C ALA A 50 -9.44 -12.17 6.85
N THR A 51 -10.62 -12.19 6.20
CA THR A 51 -11.93 -11.95 6.81
C THR A 51 -11.98 -10.64 7.62
N ASP A 52 -12.50 -10.70 8.84
CA ASP A 52 -12.54 -9.65 9.86
C ASP A 52 -11.16 -9.28 10.43
N LYS A 53 -10.10 -10.06 10.14
CA LYS A 53 -8.73 -9.78 10.60
C LYS A 53 -7.94 -8.89 9.65
N LEU A 54 -8.52 -8.46 8.52
CA LEU A 54 -7.90 -7.45 7.67
C LEU A 54 -8.12 -6.05 8.25
N GLU A 55 -7.05 -5.35 8.61
CA GLU A 55 -7.12 -4.07 9.31
C GLU A 55 -7.18 -2.86 8.37
N ASN A 56 -6.43 -2.94 7.29
CA ASN A 56 -6.31 -1.88 6.31
C ASN A 56 -5.70 -2.38 5.00
N PHE A 57 -5.90 -1.59 3.95
CA PHE A 57 -5.10 -1.66 2.74
C PHE A 57 -4.01 -0.59 2.72
N LYS A 58 -2.86 -0.95 2.17
CA LYS A 58 -1.75 -0.07 1.82
C LYS A 58 -1.73 0.12 0.30
N ILE A 59 -1.34 1.28 -0.20
CA ILE A 59 -1.26 1.53 -1.65
C ILE A 59 0.15 2.00 -1.99
N GLY A 60 0.87 1.16 -2.74
CA GLY A 60 2.30 1.37 -2.97
C GLY A 60 3.15 1.13 -1.72
N ASN A 61 4.47 1.26 -1.90
CA ASN A 61 5.49 1.15 -0.87
C ASN A 61 6.59 2.14 -1.21
N GLU A 62 6.99 2.97 -0.24
CA GLU A 62 8.11 3.92 -0.36
C GLU A 62 8.04 4.72 -1.67
N PRO A 63 6.96 5.50 -1.89
CA PRO A 63 6.71 6.14 -3.17
C PRO A 63 7.82 7.10 -3.61
N GLY A 64 8.51 7.76 -2.66
CA GLY A 64 9.68 8.59 -2.96
C GLY A 64 10.88 7.83 -3.53
N LEU A 65 10.93 6.50 -3.41
CA LEU A 65 11.97 5.65 -4.02
C LEU A 65 11.52 5.02 -5.36
N MET A 66 10.28 5.22 -5.81
CA MET A 66 9.77 4.58 -7.03
C MET A 66 10.52 5.02 -8.29
N ALA A 67 11.01 6.26 -8.36
CA ALA A 67 11.86 6.72 -9.45
C ALA A 67 13.22 6.00 -9.45
N LEU A 68 13.85 5.84 -8.27
CA LEU A 68 15.12 5.13 -8.10
C LEU A 68 15.03 3.68 -8.59
N PHE A 69 13.92 3.00 -8.31
CA PHE A 69 13.67 1.61 -8.77
C PHE A 69 13.07 1.51 -10.18
N LYS A 70 13.00 2.62 -10.94
CA LYS A 70 12.44 2.66 -12.31
C LYS A 70 10.98 2.21 -12.40
N HIS A 71 10.22 2.35 -11.30
CA HIS A 71 8.77 2.14 -11.29
C HIS A 71 8.03 3.36 -11.84
N ARG A 72 8.61 4.54 -11.67
CA ARG A 72 8.17 5.82 -12.22
C ARG A 72 9.35 6.51 -12.92
N SER A 73 9.05 7.53 -13.72
CA SER A 73 10.08 8.38 -14.32
C SER A 73 10.79 9.22 -13.25
N GLU A 74 11.96 9.75 -13.60
CA GLU A 74 12.59 10.82 -12.82
C GLU A 74 11.62 12.00 -12.69
N GLY A 75 11.66 12.67 -11.53
CA GLY A 75 10.75 13.76 -11.19
C GLY A 75 9.38 13.34 -10.64
N TYR A 76 9.13 12.05 -10.42
CA TYR A 76 7.91 11.58 -9.78
C TYR A 76 7.71 12.24 -8.42
N SER A 77 6.57 12.89 -8.25
CA SER A 77 6.28 13.79 -7.13
C SER A 77 5.30 13.20 -6.12
N LEU A 78 5.28 13.77 -4.91
CA LEU A 78 4.30 13.47 -3.88
C LEU A 78 2.87 13.68 -4.38
N LYS A 79 2.61 14.80 -5.07
CA LYS A 79 1.31 15.13 -5.66
C LYS A 79 0.83 14.09 -6.66
N GLU A 80 1.72 13.58 -7.51
CA GLU A 80 1.38 12.48 -8.42
C GLU A 80 1.00 11.24 -7.62
N TYR A 81 1.83 10.82 -6.65
CA TYR A 81 1.51 9.71 -5.76
C TYR A 81 0.15 9.87 -5.06
N VAL A 82 -0.18 11.05 -4.55
CA VAL A 82 -1.46 11.31 -3.88
C VAL A 82 -2.64 11.15 -4.85
N ASN A 83 -2.49 11.55 -6.12
CA ASN A 83 -3.52 11.35 -7.14
C ASN A 83 -3.70 9.86 -7.47
N GLU A 84 -2.60 9.13 -7.67
CA GLU A 84 -2.62 7.69 -7.93
C GLU A 84 -3.21 6.91 -6.74
N TRP A 85 -2.81 7.27 -5.52
CA TRP A 85 -3.31 6.70 -4.28
C TRP A 85 -4.82 6.89 -4.16
N ASN A 86 -5.32 8.10 -4.42
CA ASN A 86 -6.75 8.38 -4.39
C ASN A 86 -7.52 7.56 -5.43
N GLN A 87 -6.96 7.37 -6.63
CA GLN A 87 -7.56 6.52 -7.66
C GLN A 87 -7.71 5.06 -7.18
N TYR A 88 -6.64 4.50 -6.60
CA TYR A 88 -6.66 3.14 -6.07
C TYR A 88 -7.62 3.00 -4.89
N ALA A 89 -7.58 3.92 -3.93
CA ALA A 89 -8.45 3.91 -2.77
C ALA A 89 -9.93 3.99 -3.16
N THR A 90 -10.29 4.88 -4.10
CA THR A 90 -11.67 4.96 -4.63
C THR A 90 -12.10 3.64 -5.26
N LYS A 91 -11.24 3.02 -6.06
CA LYS A 91 -11.58 1.80 -6.80
C LYS A 91 -11.69 0.59 -5.86
N ALA A 92 -10.76 0.44 -4.92
CA ALA A 92 -10.81 -0.61 -3.90
C ALA A 92 -12.01 -0.43 -2.97
N ALA A 93 -12.31 0.79 -2.51
CA ALA A 93 -13.51 1.05 -1.72
C ALA A 93 -14.79 0.66 -2.47
N LYS A 94 -14.89 1.05 -3.76
CA LYS A 94 -16.08 0.78 -4.58
C LYS A 94 -16.25 -0.71 -4.93
N HIS A 95 -15.18 -1.39 -5.33
CA HIS A 95 -15.25 -2.71 -5.96
C HIS A 95 -14.89 -3.86 -5.01
N VAL A 96 -14.28 -3.57 -3.87
CA VAL A 96 -13.84 -4.58 -2.89
C VAL A 96 -14.57 -4.34 -1.57
N LEU A 97 -14.33 -3.20 -0.91
CA LEU A 97 -14.82 -2.98 0.46
C LEU A 97 -16.33 -2.79 0.54
N ARG A 98 -16.97 -2.10 -0.42
CA ARG A 98 -18.43 -1.88 -0.39
C ARG A 98 -19.24 -3.18 -0.26
N HIS A 99 -18.72 -4.26 -0.84
CA HIS A 99 -19.36 -5.57 -0.94
C HIS A 99 -18.80 -6.60 0.04
N ASN A 100 -17.87 -6.21 0.92
CA ASN A 100 -17.35 -7.14 1.92
C ASN A 100 -18.46 -7.60 2.89
N LYS A 101 -18.44 -8.88 3.25
CA LYS A 101 -19.41 -9.53 4.14
C LYS A 101 -18.89 -9.75 5.57
N TYR A 102 -17.68 -9.26 5.86
CA TYR A 102 -16.93 -9.56 7.09
C TYR A 102 -16.94 -8.40 8.09
N GLY A 103 -17.75 -7.35 7.85
CA GLY A 103 -17.86 -6.21 8.76
C GLY A 103 -16.73 -5.18 8.63
N LEU A 104 -15.86 -5.29 7.61
CA LEU A 104 -14.79 -4.33 7.37
C LEU A 104 -15.34 -2.95 7.02
N GLU A 105 -14.64 -1.89 7.43
CA GLU A 105 -15.01 -0.51 7.08
C GLU A 105 -15.04 -0.32 5.56
N LYS A 106 -16.13 0.24 5.05
CA LYS A 106 -16.37 0.37 3.61
C LYS A 106 -15.70 1.59 2.98
N LYS A 107 -15.16 2.49 3.82
CA LYS A 107 -14.63 3.78 3.39
C LYS A 107 -13.27 4.09 4.03
N ARG A 108 -13.22 4.36 5.34
CA ARG A 108 -11.97 4.66 6.06
C ARG A 108 -11.19 3.39 6.36
N PHE A 109 -10.42 2.90 5.39
CA PHE A 109 -9.76 1.59 5.49
C PHE A 109 -8.32 1.58 4.95
N PHE A 110 -7.78 2.73 4.55
CA PHE A 110 -6.49 2.78 3.89
C PHE A 110 -5.44 3.44 4.77
N GLN A 111 -4.29 2.80 4.88
CA GLN A 111 -3.07 3.40 5.41
C GLN A 111 -2.36 4.16 4.28
N GLY A 112 -1.67 5.26 4.59
CA GLY A 112 -0.91 6.02 3.59
C GLY A 112 0.42 6.56 4.10
N SER A 113 1.00 7.48 3.33
CA SER A 113 2.40 7.92 3.38
C SER A 113 3.39 6.81 2.98
N HIS A 114 3.58 5.74 3.78
CA HIS A 114 4.51 4.63 3.50
C HIS A 114 5.92 5.07 3.06
N VAL A 115 6.36 6.24 3.53
CA VAL A 115 7.61 6.86 3.07
C VAL A 115 8.82 6.25 3.77
N ALA A 116 9.94 6.19 3.05
CA ALA A 116 11.24 5.88 3.62
C ALA A 116 11.73 7.11 4.38
N GLY A 117 12.19 6.93 5.62
CA GLY A 117 12.37 8.02 6.57
C GLY A 117 13.52 8.99 6.32
N THR A 118 14.01 9.08 5.08
CA THR A 118 15.13 9.93 4.65
C THR A 118 14.72 11.05 3.70
N ILE A 119 13.43 11.16 3.32
CA ILE A 119 12.96 12.06 2.25
C ILE A 119 12.08 13.21 2.79
N GLU A 120 12.30 13.59 4.04
CA GLU A 120 11.69 14.78 4.64
C GLU A 120 12.51 16.04 4.26
N PRO A 121 11.87 17.19 3.96
CA PRO A 121 10.43 17.47 4.10
C PRO A 121 9.55 17.11 2.89
N GLU A 122 10.15 16.86 1.72
CA GLU A 122 9.46 16.77 0.40
C GLU A 122 8.42 15.65 0.27
N TRP A 123 8.45 14.67 1.18
CA TRP A 123 7.53 13.54 1.24
C TRP A 123 6.85 13.42 2.60
N SER A 124 6.65 14.55 3.29
CA SER A 124 5.98 14.58 4.59
C SER A 124 4.49 14.21 4.50
N ILE A 125 3.93 13.73 5.63
CA ILE A 125 2.48 13.53 5.73
C ILE A 125 1.71 14.85 5.63
N GLU A 126 2.28 15.95 6.12
CA GLU A 126 1.65 17.27 6.07
C GLU A 126 1.45 17.72 4.61
N GLU A 127 2.51 17.66 3.80
CA GLU A 127 2.44 17.98 2.38
C GLU A 127 1.50 17.01 1.64
N ALA A 128 1.51 15.72 1.99
CA ALA A 128 0.62 14.75 1.36
C ALA A 128 -0.85 15.08 1.63
N LEU A 129 -1.21 15.47 2.85
CA LEU A 129 -2.55 15.91 3.21
C LEU A 129 -2.93 17.22 2.50
N GLN A 130 -2.00 18.17 2.38
CA GLN A 130 -2.20 19.41 1.62
C GLN A 130 -2.44 19.13 0.11
N ASP A 131 -1.74 18.14 -0.45
CA ASP A 131 -1.96 17.66 -1.82
C ASP A 131 -3.26 16.83 -1.99
N GLY A 132 -3.97 16.57 -0.89
CA GLY A 132 -5.28 15.93 -0.88
C GLY A 132 -5.25 14.42 -0.61
N LEU A 133 -4.23 13.91 0.09
CA LEU A 133 -4.29 12.60 0.73
C LEU A 133 -5.47 12.64 1.70
N ASP A 134 -6.43 11.74 1.52
CA ASP A 134 -7.74 11.73 2.20
C ASP A 134 -8.83 12.70 1.72
N ARG A 135 -8.68 13.41 0.59
CA ARG A 135 -9.77 14.28 0.09
C ARG A 135 -11.11 13.55 -0.12
N ASN A 136 -11.06 12.23 -0.28
CA ASN A 136 -12.22 11.36 -0.47
C ASN A 136 -12.69 10.65 0.83
N GLY A 137 -12.01 10.82 1.96
CA GLY A 137 -12.36 10.22 3.25
C GLY A 137 -12.07 8.71 3.35
N PHE A 138 -10.99 8.23 2.74
CA PHE A 138 -10.56 6.83 2.75
C PHE A 138 -9.46 6.51 3.78
N PHE A 139 -8.80 7.53 4.31
CA PHE A 139 -7.63 7.42 5.15
C PHE A 139 -8.01 7.02 6.59
N LYS A 140 -7.34 5.97 7.08
CA LYS A 140 -7.50 5.41 8.43
C LYS A 140 -6.27 5.69 9.29
N SER A 141 -5.06 5.54 8.74
CA SER A 141 -3.83 5.68 9.50
C SER A 141 -2.64 6.09 8.63
N VAL A 142 -1.59 6.60 9.28
CA VAL A 142 -0.29 6.91 8.67
C VAL A 142 0.66 5.74 8.90
N SER A 143 1.57 5.48 7.97
CA SER A 143 2.77 4.68 8.24
C SER A 143 4.02 5.38 7.76
N TYR A 144 5.11 5.09 8.46
CA TYR A 144 6.42 5.64 8.22
C TYR A 144 7.46 4.54 8.40
N HIS A 145 8.43 4.45 7.49
CA HIS A 145 9.50 3.47 7.59
C HIS A 145 10.75 4.15 8.13
N GLN A 146 11.26 3.68 9.26
CA GLN A 146 12.54 4.10 9.82
C GLN A 146 13.44 2.88 9.93
N TYR A 147 14.57 2.93 9.24
CA TYR A 147 15.66 1.99 9.48
C TYR A 147 16.75 2.72 10.26
N ALA A 148 17.31 2.07 11.27
CA ALA A 148 18.55 2.53 11.89
C ALA A 148 19.70 2.30 10.90
N ALA A 149 19.75 3.12 9.85
CA ALA A 149 20.83 3.12 8.88
C ALA A 149 22.03 3.82 9.52
N ARG A 150 22.79 3.06 10.31
CA ARG A 150 24.21 3.34 10.47
C ARG A 150 24.97 2.10 10.01
N ASN A 151 26.08 2.34 9.32
CA ASN A 151 27.18 1.39 9.22
C ASN A 151 27.79 1.21 10.61
N GLU A 152 27.01 0.68 11.55
CA GLU A 152 27.55 0.28 12.83
C GLU A 152 28.49 -0.90 12.54
N PRO A 153 29.75 -0.89 13.03
CA PRO A 153 30.73 -1.93 12.71
C PRO A 153 30.26 -3.36 13.00
N TRP A 154 29.24 -3.52 13.85
CA TRP A 154 28.64 -4.79 14.25
C TRP A 154 27.41 -5.23 13.43
N VAL A 155 26.87 -4.38 12.55
CA VAL A 155 25.78 -4.75 11.63
C VAL A 155 26.38 -4.91 10.22
N ARG A 156 26.85 -6.13 9.92
CA ARG A 156 27.19 -6.51 8.54
C ARG A 156 26.01 -7.24 7.94
N LEU A 157 25.22 -6.56 7.11
CA LEU A 157 24.57 -7.28 6.02
C LEU A 157 25.72 -7.78 5.14
N GLN A 158 25.95 -9.09 5.14
CA GLN A 158 27.08 -9.70 4.48
C GLN A 158 27.12 -9.27 3.00
N ASN A 159 28.19 -8.57 2.61
CA ASN A 159 28.59 -8.29 1.22
C ASN A 159 27.53 -7.66 0.31
N SER A 160 27.23 -6.37 0.50
CA SER A 160 26.76 -5.49 -0.59
C SER A 160 27.93 -4.84 -1.32
#